data_AF-A0A5B7DPE5-F1
#
_entry.id   AF-A0A5B7DPE5-F1
#
_cell.length_a   1.000
_cell.length_b   1.000
_cell.length_c   1.000
_cell.angle_alpha   90.00
_cell.angle_beta   90.00
_cell.angle_gamma   90.00
#
_symmetry.space_group_name_H-M   'P 1'
#
loop_
_entity.id
_entity.type
_entity.pdbx_description
1 polymer ?
#
loop_
_entity_poly.entity_id
_entity_poly.type
_entity_poly.pdbx_seq_one_letter_code
_entity_poly.pdbx_strand_id
1 'polypeptide(L)'
;MALYRNPEPIPQIIPQPGRLHLSAERLERCGAYLMDAGNTIFLYIRCGISSAWVEATLGVPSYAVIPQPLFEDPLPELDTTESQMLRNFVAHLQRSKPYPAPIVVLKEDNPARMLFIQHLVDDRTEGSHSYVEFLQFLKSQVK
;
A
#
# COMPACT_ATOMS: atom_id res chain seq x y z
N MET A 1 -29.14 39.92 -2.05
CA MET A 1 -27.82 39.40 -1.64
C MET A 1 -28.03 38.07 -0.94
N ALA A 2 -27.78 36.95 -1.61
CA ALA A 2 -27.79 35.63 -0.99
C ALA A 2 -26.38 35.35 -0.48
N LEU A 3 -26.25 35.11 0.83
CA LEU A 3 -25.01 34.67 1.43
C LEU A 3 -24.70 33.27 0.91
N TYR A 4 -23.68 33.14 0.07
CA TYR A 4 -23.14 31.84 -0.33
C TYR A 4 -22.50 31.24 0.92
N ARG A 5 -23.27 30.43 1.65
CA ARG A 5 -22.74 29.61 2.76
C ARG A 5 -21.77 28.64 2.10
N ASN A 6 -20.48 28.76 2.40
CA ASN A 6 -19.49 27.76 2.02
C ASN A 6 -20.06 26.39 2.42
N PRO A 7 -20.12 25.40 1.50
CA PRO A 7 -20.57 24.08 1.88
C PRO A 7 -19.68 23.58 3.03
N GLU A 8 -20.32 23.12 4.10
CA GLU A 8 -19.61 22.44 5.19
C GLU A 8 -18.76 21.32 4.57
N PRO A 9 -17.48 21.16 4.97
CA PRO A 9 -16.64 20.12 4.42
C PRO A 9 -17.32 18.77 4.66
N ILE A 10 -17.63 18.06 3.57
CA ILE A 10 -18.21 16.72 3.64
C ILE A 10 -17.25 15.88 4.49
N PRO A 11 -17.74 15.20 5.54
CA PRO A 11 -16.88 14.39 6.40
C PRO A 11 -16.19 13.32 5.54
N GLN A 12 -14.88 13.47 5.40
CA GLN A 12 -14.03 12.59 4.61
C GLN A 12 -13.98 11.22 5.31
N ILE A 13 -14.61 10.19 4.74
CA ILE A 13 -14.55 8.83 5.28
C ILE A 13 -13.11 8.33 5.16
N ILE A 14 -12.49 8.01 6.31
CA ILE A 14 -11.15 7.44 6.37
C ILE A 14 -11.30 5.92 6.53
N PRO A 15 -10.92 5.11 5.53
CA PRO A 15 -10.92 3.65 5.67
C PRO A 15 -10.07 3.19 6.86
N GLN A 16 -10.49 2.13 7.54
CA GLN A 16 -9.78 1.50 8.66
C GLN A 16 -9.51 0.02 8.33
N PRO A 17 -8.61 -0.28 7.37
CA PRO A 17 -8.29 -1.66 7.03
C PRO A 17 -7.57 -2.36 8.19
N GLY A 18 -7.84 -3.66 8.36
CA GLY A 18 -7.10 -4.49 9.31
C GLY A 18 -5.61 -4.58 8.92
N ARG A 19 -4.73 -4.58 9.92
CA ARG A 19 -3.29 -4.75 9.68
C ARG A 19 -2.99 -6.20 9.34
N LEU A 20 -2.19 -6.41 8.30
CA LEU A 20 -1.71 -7.72 7.90
C LEU A 20 -0.32 -7.98 8.49
N HIS A 21 -0.02 -9.25 8.71
CA HIS A 21 1.34 -9.71 8.98
C HIS A 21 2.26 -9.41 7.80
N LEU A 22 3.54 -9.21 8.07
CA LEU A 22 4.54 -8.84 7.06
C LEU A 22 5.09 -10.10 6.40
N SER A 23 4.21 -10.86 5.74
CA SER A 23 4.52 -12.10 5.03
C SER A 23 3.85 -12.13 3.67
N ALA A 24 4.55 -12.71 2.68
CA ALA A 24 4.05 -12.97 1.34
C ALA A 24 2.80 -13.88 1.35
N GLU A 25 2.61 -14.70 2.38
CA GLU A 25 1.42 -15.54 2.54
C GLU A 25 0.12 -14.73 2.62
N ARG A 26 0.21 -13.47 3.09
CA ARG A 26 -0.93 -12.55 3.25
C ARG A 26 -1.26 -11.82 1.95
N LEU A 27 -0.43 -11.99 0.93
CA LEU A 27 -0.59 -11.35 -0.36
C LEU A 27 -1.33 -12.32 -1.29
N GLU A 28 -2.62 -12.10 -1.45
CA GLU A 28 -3.47 -12.78 -2.42
C GLU A 28 -3.11 -12.36 -3.85
N ARG A 29 -3.35 -13.25 -4.81
CA ARG A 29 -3.00 -13.03 -6.22
C ARG A 29 -3.75 -11.85 -6.86
N CYS A 30 -4.98 -11.59 -6.41
CA CYS A 30 -5.87 -10.56 -6.98
C CYS A 30 -5.95 -9.32 -6.09
N GLY A 31 -4.87 -8.98 -5.37
CA GLY A 31 -4.84 -7.91 -4.38
C GLY A 31 -3.93 -6.73 -4.73
N ALA A 32 -4.20 -5.61 -4.07
CA ALA A 32 -3.30 -4.46 -3.98
C ALA A 32 -3.08 -4.15 -2.50
N TYR A 33 -1.83 -3.84 -2.13
CA TYR A 33 -1.38 -3.78 -0.75
C TYR A 33 -0.66 -2.47 -0.49
N LEU A 34 -1.03 -1.82 0.61
CA LEU A 34 -0.36 -0.61 1.06
C LEU A 34 0.52 -0.93 2.27
N MET A 35 1.78 -0.53 2.22
CA MET A 35 2.72 -0.65 3.32
C MET A 35 3.27 0.74 3.67
N ASP A 36 3.12 1.14 4.93
CA ASP A 36 3.76 2.32 5.48
C ASP A 36 5.10 1.92 6.11
N ALA A 37 6.20 2.20 5.42
CA ALA A 37 7.56 1.93 5.90
C ALA A 37 8.17 3.12 6.67
N GLY A 38 7.34 4.09 7.07
CA GLY A 38 7.76 5.28 7.80
C GLY A 38 8.25 6.40 6.88
N ASN A 39 9.35 6.18 6.16
CA ASN A 39 9.92 7.16 5.22
C ASN A 39 9.35 7.05 3.80
N THR A 40 8.70 5.93 3.46
CA THR A 40 8.09 5.66 2.15
C THR A 40 6.78 4.91 2.36
N ILE A 41 5.77 5.22 1.56
CA ILE A 41 4.53 4.43 1.48
C ILE A 41 4.55 3.66 0.16
N PHE A 42 4.52 2.34 0.22
CA PHE A 42 4.45 1.49 -0.96
C PHE A 42 3.02 1.11 -1.27
N LEU A 43 2.62 1.23 -2.54
CA LEU A 43 1.42 0.61 -3.10
C LEU A 43 1.87 -0.53 -4.02
N TYR A 44 1.78 -1.76 -3.52
CA TYR A 44 2.18 -2.97 -4.24
C TYR A 44 0.97 -3.62 -4.92
N ILE A 45 1.06 -3.84 -6.22
CA ILE A 45 -0.04 -4.31 -7.06
C ILE A 45 0.30 -5.69 -7.62
N ARG A 46 -0.55 -6.68 -7.32
CA ARG A 46 -0.40 -8.04 -7.81
C ARG A 46 -0.91 -8.18 -9.24
N CYS A 47 -0.35 -9.11 -9.99
CA CYS A 47 -0.67 -9.32 -11.40
C CYS A 47 -2.11 -9.75 -11.66
N GLY A 48 -2.79 -10.34 -10.67
CA GLY A 48 -4.19 -10.77 -10.79
C GLY A 48 -5.22 -9.69 -10.44
N ILE A 49 -4.80 -8.46 -10.14
CA ILE A 49 -5.73 -7.37 -9.81
C ILE A 49 -6.72 -7.12 -10.97
N SER A 50 -7.99 -6.83 -10.66
CA SER A 50 -8.98 -6.58 -11.70
C SER A 50 -8.73 -5.26 -12.43
N SER A 51 -8.94 -5.22 -13.75
CA SER A 51 -8.86 -3.98 -14.53
C SER A 51 -9.83 -2.91 -14.03
N ALA A 52 -11.02 -3.31 -13.56
CA ALA A 52 -12.01 -2.40 -12.99
C ALA A 52 -11.45 -1.65 -11.77
N TRP A 53 -10.74 -2.35 -10.86
CA TRP A 53 -10.09 -1.70 -9.73
C TRP A 53 -8.94 -0.79 -10.17
N VAL A 54 -8.15 -1.22 -11.17
CA VAL A 54 -7.02 -0.42 -11.69
C VAL A 54 -7.52 0.87 -12.33
N GLU A 55 -8.57 0.81 -13.15
CA GLU A 55 -9.19 1.99 -13.76
C GLU A 55 -9.79 2.89 -12.69
N ALA A 56 -10.57 2.33 -11.76
CA ALA A 56 -11.19 3.09 -10.69
C ALA A 56 -10.18 3.71 -9.73
N THR A 57 -9.01 3.10 -9.49
CA THR A 57 -8.06 3.59 -8.48
C THR A 57 -6.92 4.42 -9.08
N LEU A 58 -6.42 4.00 -10.25
CA LEU A 58 -5.20 4.53 -10.89
C LEU A 58 -5.46 5.20 -12.25
N GLY A 59 -6.67 5.11 -12.80
CA GLY A 59 -7.06 5.85 -14.01
C GLY A 59 -6.45 5.30 -15.30
N VAL A 60 -5.94 4.07 -15.27
CA VAL A 60 -5.39 3.36 -16.43
C VAL A 60 -6.17 2.08 -16.69
N PRO A 61 -6.30 1.63 -17.95
CA PRO A 61 -7.27 0.59 -18.32
C PRO A 61 -6.93 -0.83 -17.83
N SER A 62 -5.69 -1.11 -17.42
CA SER A 62 -5.31 -2.44 -16.92
C SER A 62 -3.97 -2.45 -16.20
N TYR A 63 -3.69 -3.54 -15.46
CA TYR A 63 -2.40 -3.80 -14.83
C TYR A 63 -1.20 -3.64 -15.77
N ALA A 64 -1.35 -4.05 -17.04
CA ALA A 64 -0.25 -4.06 -18.02
C ALA A 64 0.30 -2.65 -18.32
N VAL A 65 -0.56 -1.63 -18.25
CA VAL A 65 -0.23 -0.26 -18.63
C VAL A 65 -0.04 0.68 -17.45
N ILE A 66 -0.05 0.15 -16.21
CA ILE A 66 0.34 0.93 -15.03
C ILE A 66 1.80 1.37 -15.25
N PRO A 67 2.10 2.68 -15.27
CA PRO A 67 3.46 3.15 -15.48
C PRO A 67 4.37 2.68 -14.34
N GLN A 68 5.62 2.33 -14.67
CA GLN A 68 6.54 1.75 -13.71
C GLN A 68 7.99 2.21 -13.90
N PRO A 69 8.73 2.32 -12.79
CA PRO A 69 8.22 2.55 -11.43
C PRO A 69 7.62 3.95 -11.30
N LEU A 70 6.48 4.10 -10.61
CA LEU A 70 5.95 5.43 -10.28
C LEU A 70 6.57 5.86 -8.95
N PHE A 71 7.64 6.64 -9.03
CA PHE A 71 8.26 7.26 -7.87
C PHE A 71 7.77 8.71 -7.77
N GLU A 72 7.35 9.13 -6.59
CA GLU A 72 7.13 10.54 -6.21
C GLU A 72 5.92 11.24 -6.87
N ASP A 73 5.32 10.66 -7.90
CA ASP A 73 4.05 11.16 -8.46
C ASP A 73 2.90 11.02 -7.45
N PRO A 74 2.06 12.05 -7.31
CA PRO A 74 0.87 11.96 -6.48
C PRO A 74 -0.09 10.90 -7.02
N LEU A 75 -0.85 10.27 -6.12
CA LEU A 75 -1.94 9.39 -6.53
C LEU A 75 -2.97 10.17 -7.37
N PRO A 76 -3.52 9.57 -8.43
CA PRO A 76 -4.44 10.27 -9.31
C PRO A 76 -5.72 10.70 -8.58
N GLU A 77 -6.18 11.91 -8.89
CA GLU A 77 -7.42 12.47 -8.36
C GLU A 77 -8.61 12.10 -9.25
N LEU A 78 -9.10 10.87 -9.06
CA LEU A 78 -10.28 10.36 -9.77
C LEU A 78 -11.55 10.56 -8.95
N ASP A 79 -12.67 10.79 -9.64
CA ASP A 79 -14.03 10.84 -9.09
C ASP A 79 -14.63 9.43 -8.96
N THR A 80 -13.94 8.60 -8.18
CA THR A 80 -14.32 7.21 -7.89
C THR A 80 -14.19 6.96 -6.40
N THR A 81 -14.98 6.03 -5.89
CA THR A 81 -14.97 5.67 -4.47
C THR A 81 -13.62 5.10 -4.06
N GLU A 82 -13.04 4.22 -4.88
CA GLU A 82 -11.79 3.52 -4.65
C GLU A 82 -10.60 4.49 -4.56
N SER A 83 -10.51 5.40 -5.52
CA SER A 83 -9.43 6.40 -5.54
C SER A 83 -9.56 7.38 -4.37
N GLN A 84 -10.79 7.83 -4.06
CA GLN A 84 -11.03 8.68 -2.90
C GLN A 84 -10.68 7.98 -1.58
N MET A 85 -11.06 6.71 -1.41
CA MET A 85 -10.73 5.92 -0.22
C MET A 85 -9.21 5.75 -0.05
N LEU A 86 -8.50 5.41 -1.12
CA LEU A 86 -7.04 5.29 -1.10
C LEU A 86 -6.37 6.62 -0.73
N ARG A 87 -6.75 7.73 -1.38
CA ARG A 87 -6.22 9.07 -1.08
C ARG A 87 -6.52 9.49 0.36
N ASN A 88 -7.72 9.22 0.87
CA ASN A 88 -8.10 9.53 2.25
C ASN A 88 -7.25 8.75 3.25
N PHE A 89 -7.04 7.46 2.99
CA PHE A 89 -6.24 6.61 3.85
C PHE A 89 -4.76 7.02 3.84
N VAL A 90 -4.19 7.31 2.67
CA VAL A 90 -2.83 7.84 2.58
C VAL A 90 -2.71 9.18 3.28
N ALA A 91 -3.62 10.13 3.05
CA ALA A 91 -3.61 11.41 3.74
C ALA A 91 -3.68 11.24 5.27
N HIS A 92 -4.45 10.27 5.77
CA HIS A 92 -4.48 9.92 7.18
C HIS A 92 -3.13 9.39 7.68
N LEU A 93 -2.47 8.50 6.95
CA LEU A 93 -1.13 7.99 7.29
C LEU A 93 -0.06 9.09 7.27
N GLN A 94 -0.20 10.10 6.41
CA GLN A 94 0.74 11.21 6.34
C GLN A 94 0.60 12.17 7.53
N ARG A 95 -0.59 12.31 8.13
CA ARG A 95 -0.83 13.24 9.26
C ARG A 95 -0.01 12.91 10.51
N SER A 96 0.41 11.65 10.68
CA SER A 96 1.25 11.23 11.82
C SER A 96 2.76 11.42 11.57
N LYS A 97 3.16 11.84 10.36
CA LYS A 97 4.56 11.97 9.97
C LYS A 97 5.05 13.41 10.08
N PRO A 98 6.34 13.65 10.42
CA PRO A 98 6.92 14.99 10.45
C PRO A 98 7.06 15.59 9.04
N TYR A 99 7.23 14.75 8.02
CA TYR A 99 7.31 15.14 6.61
C TYR A 99 6.51 14.14 5.77
N PRO A 100 5.90 14.57 4.65
CA PRO A 100 5.20 13.66 3.74
C PRO A 100 6.15 12.58 3.20
N ALA A 101 5.82 11.31 3.41
CA ALA A 101 6.53 10.20 2.82
C ALA A 101 6.16 10.06 1.33
N PRO A 102 7.11 9.91 0.39
CA PRO A 102 6.78 9.59 -1.00
C PRO A 102 5.94 8.32 -1.10
N ILE A 103 5.04 8.30 -2.07
CA ILE A 103 4.24 7.14 -2.43
C ILE A 103 4.92 6.47 -3.62
N VAL A 104 5.12 5.15 -3.56
CA VAL A 104 5.77 4.38 -4.62
C VAL A 104 4.84 3.28 -5.09
N VAL A 105 4.46 3.30 -6.36
CA VAL A 105 3.60 2.28 -6.96
C VAL A 105 4.45 1.20 -7.63
N LEU A 106 4.36 -0.03 -7.12
CA LEU A 106 5.16 -1.17 -7.56
C LEU A 106 4.28 -2.29 -8.10
N LYS A 107 4.59 -2.77 -9.30
CA LYS A 107 4.00 -3.98 -9.87
C LYS A 107 4.80 -5.24 -9.47
N GLU A 108 4.10 -6.36 -9.33
CA GLU A 108 4.70 -7.69 -9.10
C GLU A 108 5.66 -8.14 -10.21
N ASP A 109 5.51 -7.68 -11.44
CA ASP A 109 6.40 -8.03 -12.55
C ASP A 109 7.61 -7.08 -12.66
N ASN A 110 7.65 -5.98 -11.90
CA ASN A 110 8.77 -5.04 -11.92
C ASN A 110 9.92 -5.56 -11.02
N PRO A 111 11.20 -5.46 -11.46
CA PRO A 111 12.35 -5.82 -10.60
C PRO A 111 12.41 -5.03 -9.29
N ALA A 112 11.97 -3.77 -9.28
CA ALA A 112 11.91 -2.90 -8.10
C ALA A 112 10.93 -3.39 -7.02
N ARG A 113 10.11 -4.42 -7.29
CA ARG A 113 9.27 -5.08 -6.27
C ARG A 113 10.07 -5.52 -5.04
N MET A 114 11.36 -5.82 -5.21
CA MET A 114 12.24 -6.20 -4.10
C MET A 114 12.27 -5.13 -2.99
N LEU A 115 12.04 -3.86 -3.33
CA LEU A 115 11.90 -2.78 -2.35
C LEU A 115 10.74 -3.00 -1.38
N PHE A 116 9.66 -3.63 -1.83
CA PHE A 116 8.53 -4.04 -1.00
C PHE A 116 8.81 -5.39 -0.32
N ILE A 117 9.28 -6.39 -1.08
CA ILE A 117 9.49 -7.76 -0.57
C ILE A 117 10.48 -7.81 0.59
N GLN A 118 11.54 -7.00 0.59
CA GLN A 118 12.51 -6.94 1.69
C GLN A 118 11.90 -6.54 3.05
N HIS A 119 10.70 -5.94 3.05
CA HIS A 119 9.99 -5.56 4.27
C HIS A 119 9.05 -6.66 4.78
N LEU A 120 8.95 -7.81 4.09
CA LEU A 120 8.18 -8.97 4.53
C LEU A 120 8.98 -9.78 5.57
N VAL A 121 9.22 -9.17 6.72
CA VAL A 121 10.13 -9.67 7.77
C VAL A 121 9.68 -10.96 8.45
N ASP A 122 8.43 -11.37 8.28
CA ASP A 122 7.95 -12.64 8.81
C ASP A 122 8.43 -13.83 7.95
N ASP A 123 8.78 -13.58 6.69
CA ASP A 123 9.27 -14.60 5.75
C ASP A 123 10.75 -14.91 5.95
N ARG A 124 11.17 -16.05 5.39
CA ARG A 124 12.58 -16.44 5.36
C ARG A 124 13.34 -15.59 4.34
N THR A 125 14.51 -15.08 4.73
CA THR A 125 15.43 -14.37 3.84
C THR A 125 16.80 -15.06 3.76
N GLU A 126 17.67 -14.62 2.85
CA GLU A 126 19.03 -15.15 2.77
C GLU A 126 19.79 -14.88 4.08
N GLY A 127 20.10 -15.96 4.81
CA GLY A 127 20.82 -15.87 6.08
C GLY A 127 19.95 -15.53 7.30
N SER A 128 18.62 -15.44 7.17
CA SER A 128 17.71 -15.25 8.31
C SER A 128 16.69 -16.39 8.43
N HIS A 129 16.24 -16.60 9.66
CA HIS A 129 15.06 -17.42 9.94
C HIS A 129 13.78 -16.66 9.55
N SER A 130 12.74 -17.37 9.14
CA SER A 130 11.36 -16.87 9.20
C SER A 130 10.94 -16.62 10.65
N TYR A 131 9.85 -15.87 10.86
CA TYR A 131 9.34 -15.59 12.21
C TYR A 131 9.08 -16.89 13.01
N VAL A 132 8.46 -17.90 12.38
CA VAL A 132 8.17 -19.18 13.03
C VAL A 132 9.45 -19.94 13.38
N GLU A 133 10.42 -20.01 12.46
CA GLU A 133 11.72 -20.64 12.69
C GLU A 133 12.49 -19.92 13.82
N PHE A 134 12.42 -18.58 13.86
CA PHE A 134 13.07 -17.78 14.89
C PHE A 134 12.47 -18.04 16.28
N LEU A 135 11.15 -18.13 16.40
CA LEU A 135 10.51 -18.50 17.67
C LEU A 135 10.90 -19.91 18.13
N GLN A 136 11.00 -20.87 17.21
CA GLN A 136 11.47 -22.23 17.52
C GLN A 136 12.93 -22.22 17.97
N PHE A 137 13.78 -21.44 17.29
CA PHE A 137 15.17 -21.24 17.69
C PHE A 137 15.27 -20.65 19.10
N LEU A 138 14.56 -19.56 19.41
CA LEU A 138 14.53 -18.98 20.76
C LEU A 138 14.10 -19.99 21.82
N LYS A 139 13.04 -20.76 21.54
CA LYS A 139 12.55 -21.81 22.45
C LYS A 139 13.61 -22.88 22.73
N SER A 140 14.48 -23.19 21.77
CA SER A 140 15.59 -24.14 21.96
C SER A 140 16.72 -23.60 22.84
N GLN A 141 16.87 -22.28 22.92
CA GLN A 141 17.96 -21.61 23.66
C GLN A 141 17.59 -21.32 25.11
N VAL A 142 16.30 -21.17 25.43
CA VAL A 142 15.83 -20.96 26.80
C VAL A 142 15.56 -22.33 27.45
N LYS A 143 16.42 -22.71 28.40
CA LYS A 143 16.22 -23.87 29.28
C LYS A 143 15.37 -23.48 30.50
#